data_AF-A0A4Y6UYB9-F1
#
_entry.id   AF-A0A4Y6UYB9-F1
#
_cell.length_a   1.000
_cell.length_b   1.000
_cell.length_c   1.000
_cell.angle_alpha   90.00
_cell.angle_beta   90.00
_cell.angle_gamma   90.00
#
_symmetry.space_group_name_H-M   'P 1'
#
loop_
_entity.id
_entity.type
_entity.pdbx_description
1 polymer ?
#
loop_
_entity_poly.entity_id
_entity_poly.type
_entity_poly.pdbx_seq_one_letter_code
_entity_poly.pdbx_strand_id
1 'polypeptide(L)' 'MTGRPNNALWMTEFLLSPDPVKEQRIREVEREDNPELMNSILFHLSLRNQVYLLRRRSGRRIG' A
#
# COMPACT_ATOMS: atom_id res chain seq x y z
N MET A 1 22.21 -10.41 15.63
CA MET A 1 20.75 -10.18 15.55
C MET A 1 20.34 -10.18 14.09
N THR A 2 19.97 -11.33 13.52
CA THR A 2 19.47 -11.41 12.14
C THR A 2 17.95 -11.22 12.15
N GLY A 3 17.52 -10.03 12.57
CA GLY A 3 16.11 -9.65 12.52
C GLY A 3 15.75 -9.34 11.08
N ARG A 4 15.28 -10.35 10.32
CA ARG A 4 14.58 -10.05 9.06
C ARG A 4 13.46 -9.06 9.38
N PRO A 5 13.34 -7.94 8.65
CA PRO A 5 12.21 -7.05 8.84
C PRO A 5 10.92 -7.86 8.72
N ASN A 6 10.03 -7.71 9.69
CA ASN A 6 8.73 -8.37 9.64
C ASN A 6 7.90 -7.66 8.56
N ASN A 7 7.92 -8.19 7.34
CA ASN A 7 7.20 -7.63 6.18
C ASN A 7 5.72 -7.38 6.48
N ALA A 8 5.09 -8.22 7.31
CA ALA A 8 3.69 -8.04 7.70
C ALA A 8 3.49 -6.79 8.59
N LEU A 9 4.38 -6.58 9.57
CA LEU A 9 4.34 -5.37 10.40
C LEU A 9 4.64 -4.12 9.55
N TRP A 10 5.66 -4.18 8.70
CA TRP A 10 6.03 -3.08 7.81
C TRP A 10 4.86 -2.68 6.90
N MET A 11 4.19 -3.67 6.28
CA MET A 11 3.03 -3.42 5.42
C MET A 11 1.85 -2.85 6.20
N THR A 12 1.61 -3.32 7.43
CA THR A 12 0.56 -2.78 8.30
C THR A 12 0.79 -1.29 8.58
N GLU A 13 2.00 -0.94 8.98
CA GLU A 13 2.37 0.46 9.19
C GLU A 13 2.28 1.29 7.91
N PHE A 14 2.73 0.75 6.77
CA PHE A 14 2.66 1.43 5.48
C PHE A 14 1.21 1.79 5.13
N LEU A 15 0.27 0.84 5.26
CA LEU A 15 -1.13 1.06 4.91
C LEU A 15 -1.80 2.12 5.81
N LEU A 16 -1.44 2.14 7.09
CA LEU A 16 -1.96 3.09 8.08
C LEU A 16 -1.33 4.48 8.00
N SER A 17 -0.14 4.61 7.41
CA SER A 17 0.58 5.88 7.31
C SER A 17 -0.14 6.89 6.40
N PRO A 18 0.04 8.22 6.56
CA PRO A 18 -0.50 9.21 5.63
C PRO A 18 0.23 9.16 4.27
N ASP A 19 -0.39 9.70 3.22
CA ASP A 19 0.13 9.60 1.84
C ASP A 19 1.59 10.13 1.67
N PRO A 20 2.03 11.23 2.33
CA PRO A 20 3.43 11.66 2.26
C PRO A 20 4.43 10.62 2.81
N VAL A 21 4.04 9.88 3.84
CA VAL A 21 4.88 8.82 4.44
C VAL A 21 4.89 7.58 3.54
N LYS A 22 3.77 7.27 2.88
CA LYS A 22 3.73 6.20 1.88
C LYS A 22 4.68 6.48 0.72
N GLU A 23 4.69 7.70 0.20
CA GLU A 23 5.60 8.08 -0.90
C GLU A 23 7.07 7.92 -0.52
N GLN A 24 7.45 8.34 0.69
CA GLN A 24 8.80 8.14 1.19
C GLN A 24 9.15 6.65 1.29
N ARG A 25 8.27 5.84 1.90
CA ARG A 25 8.48 4.40 2.06
C ARG A 25 8.58 3.65 0.73
N ILE A 26 7.84 4.07 -0.30
CA ILE A 26 7.97 3.51 -1.65
C ILE A 26 9.38 3.74 -2.19
N ARG A 27 9.91 4.96 -2.07
CA ARG A 27 11.27 5.28 -2.52
C ARG A 27 12.34 4.50 -1.75
N GLU A 28 12.12 4.21 -0.47
CA GLU A 28 13.01 3.37 0.34
C GLU A 28 13.04 1.94 -0.22
N VAL A 29 11.87 1.34 -0.46
CA VAL A 29 11.77 -0.01 -1.04
C VAL A 29 12.33 -0.10 -2.46
N GLU A 30 12.17 0.95 -3.28
CA GLU A 30 12.81 1.04 -4.61
C GLU A 30 14.34 1.06 -4.49
N ARG A 31 14.89 1.84 -3.54
CA ARG A 31 16.35 1.93 -3.34
C ARG A 31 16.95 0.65 -2.78
N GLU A 32 16.19 -0.08 -1.98
CA GLU A 32 16.61 -1.36 -1.39
C GLU A 32 16.51 -2.53 -2.39
N ASP A 33 16.01 -2.30 -3.61
CA ASP A 33 15.76 -3.33 -4.63
C ASP A 33 15.02 -4.54 -4.04
N ASN A 34 13.93 -4.26 -3.31
CA ASN A 34 13.12 -5.28 -2.65
C ASN A 34 11.82 -5.55 -3.43
N PRO A 35 11.85 -6.44 -4.43
CA PRO A 35 10.71 -6.68 -5.32
C PRO A 35 9.51 -7.32 -4.61
N GLU A 36 9.74 -8.12 -3.56
CA GLU A 36 8.67 -8.75 -2.78
C GLU A 36 7.80 -7.69 -2.09
N LEU A 37 8.46 -6.74 -1.44
CA LEU A 37 7.79 -5.67 -0.73
C LEU A 37 7.16 -4.67 -1.71
N MET A 38 7.82 -4.38 -2.83
CA MET A 38 7.26 -3.55 -3.91
C MET A 38 5.96 -4.14 -4.49
N ASN A 39 5.96 -5.44 -4.79
CA ASN A 39 4.77 -6.14 -5.27
C ASN A 39 3.63 -6.08 -4.24
N SER A 40 3.96 -6.23 -2.96
CA SER A 40 2.98 -6.10 -1.87
C SER A 40 2.38 -4.70 -1.81
N ILE A 41 3.18 -3.65 -1.95
CA ILE A 41 2.70 -2.27 -2.01
C ILE A 41 1.74 -2.07 -3.18
N LEU A 42 2.16 -2.44 -4.39
CA LEU A 42 1.37 -2.27 -5.61
C LEU A 42 0.03 -3.00 -5.53
N PHE A 43 0.03 -4.23 -5.01
CA PHE A 43 -1.19 -5.01 -4.79
C PHE A 43 -2.18 -4.26 -3.89
N HIS A 44 -1.75 -3.80 -2.71
CA HIS A 44 -2.65 -3.13 -1.78
C HIS A 44 -3.13 -1.76 -2.27
N LEU A 45 -2.29 -0.99 -2.97
CA LEU A 45 -2.70 0.26 -3.59
C LEU A 45 -3.73 0.02 -4.71
N SER A 46 -3.56 -1.04 -5.50
CA SER A 46 -4.52 -1.42 -6.53
C SER A 46 -5.88 -1.80 -5.94
N LEU A 47 -5.91 -2.50 -4.80
CA LEU A 47 -7.14 -2.83 -4.07
C LEU A 47 -7.84 -1.58 -3.54
N ARG A 48 -7.10 -0.62 -2.97
CA ARG A 48 -7.68 0.67 -2.53
C ARG A 48 -8.35 1.39 -3.70
N ASN A 49 -7.71 1.40 -4.87
CA ASN A 49 -8.27 2.02 -6.08
C ASN A 49 -9.54 1.29 -6.56
N GLN A 50 -9.55 -0.04 -6.55
CA GLN A 50 -10.74 -0.81 -6.90
C GLN A 50 -11.90 -0.57 -5.91
N VAL A 51 -11.62 -0.56 -4.61
CA VAL A 51 -12.63 -0.28 -3.57
C VAL A 51 -13.16 1.15 -3.71
N TYR A 52 -12.30 2.12 -3.99
CA TYR A 52 -12.71 3.50 -4.26
C TYR A 52 -13.65 3.58 -5.47
N LEU A 53 -13.31 2.89 -6.56
CA LEU A 53 -14.17 2.82 -7.76
C LEU A 53 -15.52 2.15 -7.48
N LEU A 54 -15.55 1.07 -6.69
CA LEU A 54 -16.78 0.39 -6.30
C LEU A 54 -17.68 1.29 -5.43
N ARG A 55 -17.10 2.01 -4.45
CA ARG A 55 -17.85 2.95 -3.60
C ARG A 55 -18.44 4.11 -4.42
N ARG A 56 -17.68 4.66 -5.39
CA ARG A 56 -18.21 5.68 -6.30
C ARG A 56 -19.34 5.18 -7.19
N ARG A 57 -19.28 3.93 -7.65
CA ARG A 57 -20.38 3.31 -8.41
C ARG A 57 -21.62 3.09 -7.56
N SER A 58 -21.46 2.63 -6.32
CA SER A 58 -22.59 2.42 -5.40
C SER A 58 -23.25 3.74 -4.96
N GLY A 59 -22.51 4.85 -4.92
CA GLY A 59 -23.06 6.19 -4.67
C GLY A 59 -23.81 6.81 -5.85
N ARG A 60 -23.78 6.18 -7.04
CA ARG A 60 -24.60 6.55 -8.21
C ARG A 60 -25.90 5.74 -8.29
N ARG A 61 -26.50 5.35 -7.17
CA ARG A 61 -27.95 5.10 -7.15
C ARG A 61 -28.66 6.43 -6.97
N ILE A 62 -28.80 7.12 -8.10
CA ILE A 62 -29.82 8.13 -8.39
C ILE A 62 -31.15 7.36 -8.25
N GLY A 63 -32.05 7.74 -7.36
CA GLY A 63 -33.07 8.76 -7.63
C GLY A 63 -34.24 8.10 -8.32
#